data_AF-A0A396RPJ9-F1
#
_entry.id   AF-A0A396RPJ9-F1
#
_cell.length_a   1.000
_cell.length_b   1.000
_cell.length_c   1.000
_cell.angle_alpha   90.00
_cell.angle_beta   90.00
_cell.angle_gamma   90.00
#
_symmetry.space_group_name_H-M   'P 1'
#
loop_
_entity.id
_entity.type
_entity.pdbx_description
1 polymer ?
#
loop_
_entity_poly.entity_id
_entity_poly.type
_entity_poly.pdbx_seq_one_letter_code
_entity_poly.pdbx_strand_id
1 'polypeptide(L)'
;MNWLTLLKWLGPAVLLAGLGYVVLDWIDLREQDAAHERCIAASLDPAKDVEPCEPGLKGAITVMRRADVCDAALEPKARDRSGAKTRDEFALRASCSGATKRLFAELIAAEGDLADAQGQLARSDETLSDAVARAEARATAQATRKAANASTLAAAPRAADGRVACDAECLRALAAGTPGD
;
A
#
# COMPACT_ATOMS: atom_id res chain seq x y z
N MET A 1 88.29 30.10 6.98
CA MET A 1 87.33 28.96 6.93
C MET A 1 87.47 28.29 5.57
N ASN A 2 87.78 26.99 5.55
CA ASN A 2 88.18 26.29 4.32
C ASN A 2 86.94 25.77 3.57
N TRP A 3 86.76 26.11 2.31
CA TRP A 3 85.55 25.77 1.54
C TRP A 3 85.28 24.25 1.46
N LEU A 4 86.35 23.44 1.52
CA LEU A 4 86.28 21.98 1.60
C LEU A 4 85.58 21.47 2.87
N THR A 5 85.66 22.22 3.99
CA THR A 5 84.92 21.86 5.21
C THR A 5 83.44 22.18 5.10
N LEU A 6 83.06 23.24 4.38
CA LEU A 6 81.66 23.56 4.09
C LEU A 6 81.00 22.48 3.22
N LEU A 7 81.67 22.03 2.15
CA LEU A 7 81.15 21.00 1.26
C LEU A 7 80.95 19.64 1.97
N LYS A 8 81.84 19.32 2.93
CA LYS A 8 81.78 18.08 3.73
C LYS A 8 80.54 18.00 4.62
N TRP A 9 80.01 19.13 5.09
CA TRP A 9 78.78 19.18 5.89
C TRP A 9 77.53 19.40 5.04
N LEU A 10 77.65 20.05 3.89
CA LEU A 10 76.52 20.35 3.00
C LEU A 10 75.93 19.10 2.34
N GLY A 11 76.77 18.19 1.86
CA GLY A 11 76.33 16.93 1.23
C GLY A 11 75.41 16.07 2.11
N PRO A 12 75.83 15.67 3.33
CA PRO A 12 74.99 14.88 4.22
C PRO A 12 73.76 15.65 4.72
N ALA A 13 73.85 16.98 4.89
CA ALA A 13 72.69 17.80 5.28
C ALA A 13 71.59 17.79 4.20
N VAL A 14 71.95 17.90 2.91
CA VAL A 14 71.00 17.82 1.80
C VAL A 14 70.40 16.42 1.68
N LEU A 15 71.20 15.36 1.87
CA LEU A 15 70.69 13.99 1.88
C LEU A 15 69.70 13.73 3.02
N LEU A 16 70.00 14.20 4.23
CA LEU A 16 69.11 14.07 5.38
C LEU A 16 67.81 14.87 5.18
N ALA A 17 67.88 16.07 4.61
CA ALA A 17 66.70 16.86 4.26
C ALA A 17 65.84 16.17 3.19
N GLY A 18 66.46 15.60 2.16
CA GLY A 18 65.77 14.83 1.12
C GLY A 18 65.07 13.59 1.67
N LEU A 19 65.74 12.82 2.53
CA LEU A 19 65.13 11.67 3.21
C LEU A 19 63.99 12.09 4.14
N GLY A 20 64.15 13.20 4.87
CA GLY A 20 63.08 13.75 5.71
C GLY A 20 61.84 14.11 4.91
N TYR A 21 61.99 14.73 3.73
CA TYR A 21 60.88 15.04 2.83
C TYR A 21 60.16 13.77 2.36
N VAL A 22 60.90 12.75 1.91
CA VAL A 22 60.31 11.47 1.47
C VAL A 22 59.53 10.78 2.58
N VAL A 23 60.01 10.84 3.83
CA VAL A 23 59.28 10.27 4.98
C VAL A 23 57.98 11.02 5.24
N LEU A 24 57.98 12.35 5.17
CA LEU A 24 56.76 13.16 5.34
C LEU A 24 55.74 12.91 4.22
N ASP A 25 56.20 12.86 2.97
CA ASP A 25 55.38 12.55 1.79
C ASP A 25 54.76 11.15 1.89
N TRP A 26 55.51 10.15 2.35
CA TRP A 26 55.00 8.80 2.55
C TRP A 26 53.96 8.70 3.67
N ILE A 27 54.08 9.52 4.72
CA ILE A 27 53.06 9.60 5.78
C ILE A 27 51.76 10.21 5.21
N ASP A 28 51.86 11.31 4.45
CA ASP A 28 50.71 11.96 3.82
C ASP A 28 49.99 11.02 2.84
N LEU A 29 50.74 10.32 1.99
CA LEU A 29 50.19 9.31 1.08
C LEU A 29 49.46 8.19 1.82
N ARG A 30 50.03 7.70 2.94
CA ARG A 30 49.36 6.67 3.77
C ARG A 30 48.07 7.18 4.42
N GLU A 31 48.03 8.43 4.83
CA GLU A 31 46.82 9.03 5.39
C GLU A 31 45.72 9.18 4.33
N GLN A 32 46.09 9.58 3.10
CA GLN A 32 45.17 9.67 1.97
C GLN A 32 44.62 8.30 1.56
N ASP A 33 45.46 7.27 1.46
CA ASP A 33 45.04 5.90 1.17
C ASP A 33 44.08 5.38 2.25
N ALA A 34 44.40 5.59 3.53
CA ALA A 34 43.54 5.19 4.63
C ALA A 34 42.21 5.95 4.63
N ALA A 35 42.17 7.23 4.23
CA ALA A 35 40.94 7.98 4.08
C ALA A 35 40.08 7.43 2.92
N HIS A 36 40.70 7.09 1.79
CA HIS A 36 40.01 6.45 0.66
C HIS A 36 39.44 5.08 1.02
N GLU A 37 40.20 4.22 1.70
CA GLU A 37 39.70 2.92 2.17
C GLU A 37 38.52 3.07 3.13
N ARG A 38 38.57 4.03 4.07
CA ARG A 38 37.44 4.33 4.96
C ARG A 38 36.21 4.81 4.18
N CYS A 39 36.41 5.64 3.17
CA CYS A 39 35.32 6.12 2.34
C CYS A 39 34.68 4.99 1.51
N ILE A 40 35.50 4.09 0.94
CA ILE A 40 35.00 2.89 0.24
C ILE A 40 34.20 2.02 1.21
N ALA A 41 34.72 1.76 2.41
CA ALA A 41 33.99 1.02 3.44
C ALA A 41 32.67 1.70 3.81
N ALA A 42 32.63 3.04 3.88
CA ALA A 42 31.42 3.80 4.12
C ALA A 42 30.41 3.76 2.96
N SER A 43 30.87 3.63 1.72
CA SER A 43 29.96 3.44 0.59
C SER A 43 29.24 2.08 0.61
N LEU A 44 29.88 1.05 1.21
CA LEU A 44 29.37 -0.32 1.26
C LEU A 44 28.53 -0.61 2.52
N ASP A 45 28.86 0.03 3.65
CA ASP A 45 28.21 -0.22 4.94
C ASP A 45 27.58 1.07 5.49
N PRO A 46 26.23 1.12 5.65
CA PRO A 46 25.55 2.29 6.18
C PRO A 46 25.91 2.62 7.63
N ALA A 47 26.46 1.67 8.40
CA ALA A 47 26.89 1.88 9.79
C ALA A 47 28.22 2.66 9.89
N LYS A 48 28.95 2.81 8.79
CA LYS A 48 30.23 3.52 8.74
C LYS A 48 30.05 5.00 8.42
N ASP A 49 30.94 5.79 9.00
CA ASP A 49 30.95 7.24 8.86
C ASP A 49 31.45 7.67 7.48
N VAL A 50 30.75 8.64 6.88
CA VAL A 50 31.03 9.22 5.56
C VAL A 50 31.82 10.52 5.64
N GLU A 51 32.10 11.04 6.83
CA GLU A 51 32.96 12.23 7.01
C GLU A 51 34.33 12.15 6.31
N PRO A 52 35.02 11.00 6.22
CA PRO A 52 36.31 10.90 5.52
C PRO A 52 36.24 11.03 3.99
N CYS A 53 35.03 11.04 3.42
CA CYS A 53 34.85 11.11 1.96
C CYS A 53 34.97 12.53 1.43
N GLU A 54 35.37 12.66 0.16
CA GLU A 54 35.25 13.90 -0.59
C GLU A 54 33.79 14.44 -0.54
N PRO A 55 33.56 15.76 -0.39
CA PRO A 55 32.21 16.33 -0.28
C PRO A 55 31.22 15.89 -1.36
N GLY A 56 31.67 15.75 -2.62
CA GLY A 56 30.82 15.27 -3.72
C GLY A 56 30.36 13.82 -3.50
N LEU A 57 31.27 12.94 -3.08
CA LEU A 57 30.98 11.54 -2.82
C LEU A 57 30.14 11.35 -1.55
N LYS A 58 30.37 12.15 -0.51
CA LYS A 58 29.53 12.20 0.70
C LYS A 58 28.07 12.53 0.33
N GLY A 59 27.86 13.52 -0.53
CA GLY A 59 26.54 13.85 -1.07
C GLY A 59 25.89 12.67 -1.79
N ALA A 60 26.63 12.00 -2.68
CA ALA A 60 26.12 10.84 -3.42
C ALA A 60 25.75 9.67 -2.49
N ILE A 61 26.62 9.28 -1.55
CA ILE A 61 26.36 8.17 -0.61
C ILE A 61 25.14 8.47 0.26
N THR A 62 25.00 9.71 0.77
CA THR A 62 23.84 10.08 1.59
C THR A 62 22.52 10.06 0.82
N VAL A 63 22.54 10.45 -0.47
CA VAL A 63 21.37 10.33 -1.35
C VAL A 63 21.03 8.86 -1.61
N MET A 64 22.02 8.01 -1.92
CA MET A 64 21.78 6.57 -2.12
C MET A 64 21.21 5.92 -0.86
N ARG A 65 21.80 6.16 0.31
CA ARG A 65 21.29 5.62 1.58
C ARG A 65 19.85 6.06 1.87
N ARG A 66 19.49 7.30 1.51
CA ARG A 66 18.10 7.78 1.64
C ARG A 66 17.16 7.10 0.64
N ALA A 67 17.62 6.83 -0.57
CA ALA A 67 16.87 6.07 -1.56
C ALA A 67 16.61 4.64 -1.07
N ASP A 68 17.64 3.95 -0.58
CA ASP A 68 17.51 2.58 -0.03
C ASP A 68 16.51 2.52 1.14
N VAL A 69 16.55 3.50 2.04
CA VAL A 69 15.57 3.60 3.15
C VAL A 69 14.16 3.85 2.64
N CYS A 70 14.01 4.68 1.59
CA CYS A 70 12.71 4.94 0.97
C CYS A 70 12.16 3.68 0.29
N ASP A 71 13.00 2.95 -0.45
CA ASP A 71 12.62 1.70 -1.13
C ASP A 71 12.22 0.64 -0.11
N ALA A 72 13.00 0.46 0.96
CA ALA A 72 12.65 -0.43 2.07
C ALA A 72 11.35 -0.02 2.80
N ALA A 73 11.02 1.27 2.82
CA ALA A 73 9.77 1.75 3.42
C ALA A 73 8.54 1.51 2.52
N LEU A 74 8.74 1.42 1.20
CA LEU A 74 7.72 1.06 0.23
C LEU A 74 7.41 -0.44 0.22
N GLU A 75 8.39 -1.28 0.58
CA GLU A 75 8.19 -2.71 0.67
C GLU A 75 7.07 -3.05 1.68
N PRO A 76 6.07 -3.86 1.28
CA PRO A 76 5.04 -4.29 2.19
C PRO A 76 5.66 -5.17 3.28
N LYS A 77 5.69 -4.67 4.52
CA LYS A 77 6.15 -5.46 5.66
C LYS A 77 5.16 -6.60 5.92
N ALA A 78 5.64 -7.63 6.61
CA ALA A 78 4.85 -8.80 6.99
C ALA A 78 3.50 -8.36 7.57
N ARG A 79 2.45 -9.08 7.19
CA ARG A 79 1.08 -8.81 7.63
C ARG A 79 1.08 -8.58 9.14
N ASP A 80 0.50 -7.48 9.58
CA ASP A 80 0.25 -7.27 10.99
C ASP A 80 -0.79 -8.30 11.50
N ARG A 81 -1.10 -8.28 12.79
CA ARG A 81 -2.11 -9.19 13.37
C ARG A 81 -3.50 -9.07 12.72
N SER A 82 -3.78 -8.00 11.98
CA SER A 82 -5.03 -7.80 11.25
C SER A 82 -5.02 -8.41 9.84
N GLY A 83 -3.88 -8.94 9.39
CA GLY A 83 -3.73 -9.48 8.03
C GLY A 83 -3.46 -8.39 6.99
N ALA A 84 -3.38 -7.12 7.38
CA ALA A 84 -3.08 -6.00 6.51
C ALA A 84 -1.58 -5.89 6.25
N LYS A 85 -1.19 -5.66 4.99
CA LYS A 85 0.19 -5.31 4.65
C LYS A 85 0.42 -3.88 5.13
N THR A 86 1.17 -3.71 6.21
CA THR A 86 1.52 -2.39 6.70
C THR A 86 2.83 -1.94 6.06
N ARG A 87 2.82 -0.72 5.51
CA ARG A 87 4.02 -0.05 5.04
C ARG A 87 4.46 0.94 6.12
N ASP A 88 5.75 1.22 6.20
CA ASP A 88 6.30 2.09 7.23
C ASP A 88 6.06 3.56 6.88
N GLU A 89 4.86 4.06 7.19
CA GLU A 89 4.47 5.44 6.85
C GLU A 89 5.44 6.49 7.42
N PHE A 90 6.01 6.23 8.59
CA PHE A 90 6.95 7.15 9.21
C PHE A 90 8.23 7.23 8.39
N ALA A 91 8.81 6.07 8.03
CA ALA A 91 9.99 6.03 7.18
C ALA A 91 9.73 6.64 5.80
N LEU A 92 8.57 6.41 5.19
CA LEU A 92 8.13 7.04 3.95
C LEU A 92 8.08 8.57 4.06
N ARG A 93 7.49 9.10 5.14
CA ARG A 93 7.43 10.55 5.40
C ARG A 93 8.80 11.17 5.65
N ALA A 94 9.72 10.45 6.27
CA ALA A 94 11.04 10.96 6.63
C ALA A 94 12.07 10.90 5.50
N SER A 95 12.09 9.83 4.71
CA SER A 95 13.18 9.52 3.77
C SER A 95 12.85 9.83 2.30
N CYS A 96 11.59 9.67 1.90
CA CYS A 96 11.21 9.78 0.50
C CYS A 96 11.07 11.22 0.01
N SER A 97 11.17 11.39 -1.31
CA SER A 97 10.90 12.65 -1.98
C SER A 97 9.42 13.06 -1.90
N GLY A 98 9.11 14.34 -2.15
CA GLY A 98 7.73 14.81 -2.21
C GLY A 98 6.91 14.15 -3.33
N ALA A 99 7.53 13.84 -4.48
CA ALA A 99 6.87 13.17 -5.60
C ALA A 99 6.48 11.73 -5.23
N THR A 100 7.40 10.97 -4.63
CA THR A 100 7.13 9.60 -4.15
C THR A 100 6.00 9.58 -3.12
N LYS A 101 5.97 10.54 -2.19
CA LYS A 101 4.90 10.66 -1.19
C LYS A 101 3.52 10.90 -1.82
N ARG A 102 3.44 11.70 -2.89
CA ARG A 102 2.19 11.96 -3.61
C ARG A 102 1.68 10.70 -4.29
N LEU A 103 2.54 10.03 -5.06
CA LEU A 103 2.20 8.76 -5.71
C LEU A 103 1.77 7.70 -4.69
N PHE A 104 2.43 7.65 -3.53
CA PHE A 104 2.06 6.75 -2.45
C PHE A 104 0.68 7.06 -1.87
N ALA A 105 0.37 8.34 -1.64
CA ALA A 105 -0.95 8.78 -1.17
C ALA A 105 -2.05 8.46 -2.20
N GLU A 106 -1.79 8.66 -3.49
CA GLU A 106 -2.71 8.29 -4.58
C GLU A 106 -2.96 6.78 -4.62
N LEU A 107 -1.90 5.97 -4.43
CA LEU A 107 -2.01 4.52 -4.37
C LEU A 107 -2.86 4.07 -3.17
N ILE A 108 -2.65 4.64 -1.98
CA ILE A 108 -3.48 4.32 -0.80
C ILE A 108 -4.94 4.71 -1.04
N ALA A 109 -5.19 5.90 -1.63
CA ALA A 109 -6.53 6.34 -1.94
C ALA A 109 -7.22 5.36 -2.90
N ALA A 110 -6.52 4.93 -3.95
CA ALA A 110 -7.04 3.94 -4.90
C ALA A 110 -7.27 2.56 -4.27
N GLU A 111 -6.39 2.10 -3.37
CA GLU A 111 -6.58 0.87 -2.59
C GLU A 111 -7.83 0.96 -1.69
N GLY A 112 -8.06 2.12 -1.07
CA GLY A 112 -9.26 2.41 -0.28
C GLY A 112 -10.54 2.42 -1.12
N ASP A 113 -10.53 3.12 -2.26
CA ASP A 113 -11.66 3.19 -3.19
C ASP A 113 -12.04 1.80 -3.71
N LEU A 114 -11.05 0.94 -4.01
CA LEU A 114 -11.27 -0.44 -4.41
C LEU A 114 -11.96 -1.25 -3.30
N ALA A 115 -11.49 -1.14 -2.06
CA ALA A 115 -12.08 -1.86 -0.93
C ALA A 115 -13.52 -1.40 -0.67
N ASP A 116 -13.79 -0.10 -0.76
CA ASP A 116 -15.12 0.46 -0.61
C ASP A 116 -16.07 0.00 -1.73
N ALA A 117 -15.60 0.00 -2.99
CA ALA A 117 -16.37 -0.50 -4.12
C ALA A 117 -16.71 -1.99 -3.98
N GLN A 118 -15.76 -2.81 -3.54
CA GLN A 118 -16.00 -4.23 -3.24
C GLN A 118 -17.04 -4.41 -2.13
N GLY A 119 -16.95 -3.60 -1.06
CA GLY A 119 -17.95 -3.61 0.02
C GLY A 119 -19.34 -3.13 -0.42
N GLN A 120 -19.43 -2.22 -1.39
CA GLN A 120 -20.71 -1.80 -1.99
C GLN A 120 -21.31 -2.89 -2.88
N LEU A 121 -20.49 -3.57 -3.68
CA LEU A 121 -20.94 -4.71 -4.51
C LEU A 121 -21.51 -5.83 -3.64
N ALA A 122 -20.79 -6.25 -2.60
CA ALA A 122 -21.25 -7.30 -1.70
C ALA A 122 -22.61 -6.96 -1.04
N ARG A 123 -22.77 -5.71 -0.56
CA ARG A 123 -24.03 -5.24 0.02
C ARG A 123 -25.17 -5.17 -1.02
N SER A 124 -24.83 -4.79 -2.25
CA SER A 124 -25.80 -4.72 -3.35
C SER A 124 -26.31 -6.10 -3.72
N ASP A 125 -25.41 -7.08 -3.82
CA ASP A 125 -25.76 -8.48 -4.11
C ASP A 125 -26.67 -9.06 -3.03
N GLU A 126 -26.36 -8.83 -1.75
CA GLU A 126 -27.21 -9.24 -0.62
C GLU A 126 -28.60 -8.59 -0.71
N THR A 127 -28.65 -7.28 -0.94
CA THR A 127 -29.91 -6.53 -1.08
C THR A 127 -30.76 -7.02 -2.26
N LEU A 128 -30.11 -7.35 -3.39
CA LEU A 128 -30.78 -7.90 -4.56
C LEU A 128 -31.32 -9.30 -4.30
N SER A 129 -30.55 -10.18 -3.64
CA SER A 129 -31.03 -11.52 -3.27
C SER A 129 -32.26 -11.45 -2.36
N ASP A 130 -32.27 -10.54 -1.39
CA ASP A 130 -33.41 -10.32 -0.50
C ASP A 130 -34.63 -9.74 -1.23
N ALA A 131 -34.39 -8.86 -2.19
CA ALA A 131 -35.46 -8.28 -3.01
C ALA A 131 -36.09 -9.35 -3.92
N VAL A 132 -35.29 -10.23 -4.51
CA VAL A 132 -35.74 -11.37 -5.31
C VAL A 132 -36.54 -12.34 -4.44
N ALA A 133 -36.04 -12.74 -3.27
CA ALA A 133 -36.77 -13.61 -2.35
C ALA A 133 -38.13 -13.02 -1.94
N ARG A 134 -38.19 -11.71 -1.66
CA ARG A 134 -39.45 -11.00 -1.38
C ARG A 134 -40.38 -10.93 -2.59
N ALA A 135 -39.85 -10.81 -3.81
CA ALA A 135 -40.64 -10.83 -5.02
C ALA A 135 -41.23 -12.23 -5.30
N GLU A 136 -40.43 -13.28 -5.16
CA GLU A 136 -40.84 -14.68 -5.32
C GLU A 136 -41.89 -15.09 -4.28
N ALA A 137 -41.72 -14.69 -3.03
CA ALA A 137 -42.71 -14.91 -1.97
C ALA A 137 -44.05 -14.24 -2.30
N ARG A 138 -44.02 -12.98 -2.79
CA ARG A 138 -45.23 -12.27 -3.23
C ARG A 138 -45.88 -12.93 -4.43
N ALA A 139 -45.11 -13.35 -5.43
CA ALA A 139 -45.61 -14.04 -6.61
C ALA A 139 -46.27 -15.38 -6.25
N THR A 140 -45.62 -16.16 -5.37
CA THR A 140 -46.15 -17.44 -4.86
C THR A 140 -47.45 -17.22 -4.10
N ALA A 141 -47.47 -16.26 -3.17
CA ALA A 141 -48.68 -15.92 -2.41
C ALA A 141 -49.82 -15.48 -3.34
N GLN A 142 -49.53 -14.69 -4.37
CA GLN A 142 -50.53 -14.29 -5.36
C GLN A 142 -51.04 -15.47 -6.20
N ALA A 143 -50.16 -16.40 -6.59
CA ALA A 143 -50.53 -17.61 -7.31
C ALA A 143 -51.43 -18.52 -6.47
N THR A 144 -51.07 -18.77 -5.21
CA THR A 144 -51.89 -19.54 -4.26
C THR A 144 -53.26 -18.90 -4.06
N ARG A 145 -53.33 -17.57 -3.89
CA ARG A 145 -54.60 -16.83 -3.78
C ARG A 145 -55.45 -16.94 -5.04
N LYS A 146 -54.85 -16.78 -6.23
CA LYS A 146 -55.57 -16.93 -7.51
C LYS A 146 -56.13 -18.34 -7.66
N ALA A 147 -55.36 -19.37 -7.30
CA ALA A 147 -55.80 -20.75 -7.33
C ALA A 147 -56.96 -21.01 -6.36
N ALA A 148 -56.88 -20.48 -5.13
CA ALA A 148 -57.95 -20.57 -4.15
C ALA A 148 -59.24 -19.85 -4.63
N ASN A 149 -59.10 -18.63 -5.16
CA ASN A 149 -60.25 -17.90 -5.69
C ASN A 149 -60.88 -18.62 -6.90
N ALA A 150 -60.06 -19.22 -7.77
CA ALA A 150 -60.55 -20.00 -8.90
C ALA A 150 -61.31 -21.25 -8.44
N SER A 151 -60.82 -21.96 -7.42
CA SER A 151 -61.52 -23.13 -6.87
C SER A 151 -62.83 -22.74 -6.17
N THR A 152 -62.87 -21.63 -5.43
CA THR A 152 -64.09 -21.08 -4.83
C THR A 152 -65.12 -20.73 -5.90
N LEU A 153 -64.72 -20.05 -6.98
CA LEU A 153 -65.62 -19.71 -8.08
C LEU A 153 -66.11 -20.94 -8.84
N ALA A 154 -65.28 -21.98 -8.98
CA ALA A 154 -65.67 -23.23 -9.62
C ALA A 154 -66.70 -24.04 -8.79
N ALA A 155 -66.60 -23.98 -7.47
CA ALA A 155 -67.50 -24.68 -6.54
C ALA A 155 -68.82 -23.93 -6.29
N ALA A 156 -68.89 -22.63 -6.61
CA ALA A 156 -70.06 -21.82 -6.35
C ALA A 156 -71.26 -22.20 -7.25
N PRO A 157 -72.49 -22.21 -6.72
CA PRO A 157 -73.69 -22.54 -7.48
C PRO A 157 -73.90 -21.52 -8.62
N ARG A 158 -74.41 -21.99 -9.75
CA ARG A 158 -74.72 -21.15 -10.92
C ARG A 158 -76.21 -20.91 -11.02
N ALA A 159 -76.58 -19.67 -11.29
CA ALA A 159 -77.95 -19.29 -11.61
C ALA A 159 -78.35 -19.81 -13.01
N ALA A 160 -79.65 -19.79 -13.31
CA ALA A 160 -80.20 -20.28 -14.58
C ALA A 160 -79.67 -19.54 -15.83
N ASP A 161 -79.10 -18.34 -15.65
CA ASP A 161 -78.46 -17.55 -16.71
C ASP A 161 -76.95 -17.83 -16.86
N GLY A 162 -76.43 -18.80 -16.10
CA GLY A 162 -75.02 -19.21 -16.13
C GLY A 162 -74.07 -18.34 -15.29
N ARG A 163 -74.58 -17.31 -14.60
CA ARG A 163 -73.77 -16.48 -13.69
C ARG A 163 -73.50 -17.21 -12.38
N VAL A 164 -72.36 -16.92 -11.75
CA VAL A 164 -72.01 -17.44 -10.42
C VAL A 164 -72.87 -16.72 -9.38
N ALA A 165 -73.68 -17.47 -8.64
CA ALA A 165 -74.43 -16.96 -7.49
C ALA A 165 -73.57 -17.13 -6.23
N CYS A 166 -72.68 -16.17 -5.99
CA CYS A 166 -71.90 -16.12 -4.74
C CYS A 166 -72.80 -15.64 -3.59
N ASP A 167 -72.95 -16.46 -2.56
CA ASP A 167 -73.53 -16.04 -1.29
C ASP A 167 -72.53 -15.25 -0.42
N ALA A 168 -72.95 -14.87 0.79
CA ALA A 168 -72.12 -14.10 1.71
C ALA A 168 -70.86 -14.85 2.19
N GLU A 169 -70.84 -16.19 2.13
CA GLU A 169 -69.65 -16.98 2.46
C GLU A 169 -68.68 -17.06 1.28
N CYS A 170 -69.19 -17.23 0.07
CA CYS A 170 -68.45 -17.15 -1.18
C CYS A 170 -67.74 -15.78 -1.33
N LEU A 171 -68.45 -14.68 -1.06
CA LEU A 171 -67.88 -13.33 -1.06
C LEU A 171 -66.82 -13.13 0.03
N ARG A 172 -67.05 -13.68 1.24
CA ARG A 172 -66.04 -13.63 2.33
C ARG A 172 -64.78 -14.42 1.99
N ALA A 173 -64.92 -15.59 1.36
CA ALA A 173 -63.79 -16.40 0.92
C ALA A 173 -62.98 -15.70 -0.18
N LEU A 174 -63.64 -15.03 -1.14
CA LEU A 174 -62.97 -14.25 -2.18
C LEU A 174 -62.31 -12.97 -1.63
N ALA A 175 -62.94 -12.29 -0.67
CA ALA A 175 -62.42 -11.09 -0.02
C ALA A 175 -61.23 -11.39 0.91
N ALA A 176 -61.20 -12.56 1.57
CA ALA A 176 -60.02 -13.03 2.28
C ALA A 176 -58.80 -13.22 1.35
N GLY A 177 -59.05 -13.35 0.04
CA GLY A 177 -58.02 -13.42 -1.00
C GLY A 177 -57.53 -12.07 -1.52
N THR A 178 -58.28 -10.97 -1.37
CA THR A 178 -57.89 -9.64 -1.88
C THR A 178 -56.86 -8.95 -0.99
N PRO A 179 -55.85 -8.25 -1.55
CA PRO A 179 -54.94 -7.45 -0.75
C PRO A 179 -55.72 -6.28 -0.12
N GLY A 180 -55.81 -6.26 1.21
CA GLY A 180 -56.04 -5.02 1.94
C GLY A 180 -54.73 -4.24 1.91
N ASP A 181 -54.82 -2.96 1.54
CA ASP A 181 -53.72 -1.99 1.55
C ASP A 181 -53.03 -1.87 2.92
#